data_AF-A0A0E2NN61-F1
#
_entry.id   AF-A0A0E2NN61-F1
#
_cell.length_a   1.000
_cell.length_b   1.000
_cell.length_c   1.000
_cell.angle_alpha   90.00
_cell.angle_beta   90.00
_cell.angle_gamma   90.00
#
_symmetry.space_group_name_H-M   'P 1'
#
loop_
_entity.id
_entity.type
_entity.pdbx_description
1 polymer ?
#
loop_
_entity_poly.entity_id
_entity_poly.type
_entity_poly.pdbx_seq_one_letter_code
_entity_poly.pdbx_strand_id
1 'polypeptide(L)'
;MPNTHVPAAGEAMPAVIGRFSRRALLGAFASLPLIGGAVALAPPARATDPLADTIAEYYAKMAEFMAIPNGEITGENEDALVAATYGPLDDKLWHATPPATSNRGVAEAIRYALEEHSLIDRVAEAILISALAFLDQERVS
;
A
#
# COMPACT_ATOMS: atom_id res chain seq x y z
N MET A 1 6.98 -3.14 -55.21
CA MET A 1 7.56 -2.67 -53.93
C MET A 1 6.88 -3.43 -52.81
N PRO A 2 7.58 -4.18 -51.95
CA PRO A 2 6.96 -4.83 -50.82
C PRO A 2 6.62 -3.81 -49.73
N ASN A 3 5.38 -3.81 -49.24
CA ASN A 3 4.94 -2.97 -48.13
C ASN A 3 5.52 -3.52 -46.83
N THR A 4 6.40 -2.75 -46.18
CA THR A 4 6.84 -3.03 -44.81
C THR A 4 5.75 -2.64 -43.82
N HIS A 5 5.26 -3.62 -43.08
CA HIS A 5 4.38 -3.42 -41.94
C HIS A 5 5.16 -2.69 -40.83
N VAL A 6 4.77 -1.46 -40.51
CA VAL A 6 5.31 -0.71 -39.37
C VAL A 6 4.51 -1.13 -38.13
N PRO A 7 5.10 -1.79 -37.13
CA PRO A 7 4.39 -2.07 -35.88
C PRO A 7 4.15 -0.76 -35.12
N ALA A 8 2.95 -0.62 -34.55
CA ALA A 8 2.58 0.52 -33.72
C ALA A 8 3.43 0.55 -32.44
N ALA A 9 3.77 1.77 -31.98
CA ALA A 9 4.65 2.04 -30.85
C ALA A 9 3.99 1.75 -29.47
N GLY A 10 3.41 0.57 -29.31
CA GLY A 10 2.76 0.11 -28.07
C GLY A 10 3.16 -1.28 -27.58
N GLU A 11 3.88 -2.09 -28.36
CA GLU A 11 4.14 -3.51 -28.04
C GLU A 11 5.45 -3.79 -27.28
N ALA A 12 6.08 -2.80 -26.65
CA ALA A 12 7.35 -2.99 -25.95
C ALA A 12 7.48 -2.23 -24.63
N MET A 13 6.40 -2.12 -23.85
CA MET A 13 6.52 -1.68 -22.46
C MET A 13 6.65 -2.91 -21.57
N PRO A 14 7.82 -3.15 -20.94
CA PRO A 14 7.88 -4.12 -19.86
C PRO A 14 6.95 -3.63 -18.76
N ALA A 15 6.03 -4.48 -18.31
CA ALA A 15 5.26 -4.24 -17.10
C ALA A 15 6.24 -4.13 -15.92
N VAL A 16 6.67 -2.91 -15.62
CA VAL A 16 7.37 -2.58 -14.38
C VAL A 16 6.29 -2.44 -13.30
N ILE A 17 5.65 -3.56 -12.96
CA ILE A 17 4.85 -3.67 -11.75
C ILE A 17 5.79 -4.27 -10.69
N GLY A 18 5.99 -3.48 -9.64
CA GLY A 18 6.96 -3.67 -8.57
C GLY A 18 7.07 -5.10 -8.10
N ARG A 19 8.30 -5.63 -8.23
CA ARG A 19 8.74 -6.92 -7.72
C ARG A 19 8.87 -6.86 -6.19
N PHE A 20 7.76 -6.76 -5.47
CA PHE A 20 7.71 -7.17 -4.07
C PHE A 20 7.83 -8.69 -4.03
N SER A 21 9.03 -9.18 -3.75
CA SER A 21 9.25 -10.60 -3.56
C SER A 21 8.42 -11.05 -2.35
N ARG A 22 7.35 -11.83 -2.61
CA ARG A 22 6.41 -12.44 -1.63
C ARG A 22 7.06 -13.28 -0.50
N ARG A 23 8.39 -13.33 -0.42
CA ARG A 23 9.17 -14.26 0.41
C ARG A 23 9.66 -13.69 1.74
N ALA A 24 9.37 -12.43 2.07
CA ALA A 24 9.95 -11.79 3.26
C ALA A 24 9.04 -11.70 4.50
N LEU A 25 7.77 -12.11 4.44
CA LEU A 25 6.77 -11.78 5.48
C LEU A 25 6.19 -13.00 6.22
N LEU A 26 6.97 -14.07 6.37
CA LEU A 26 6.58 -15.26 7.14
C LEU A 26 7.68 -15.62 8.15
N GLY A 27 7.66 -15.00 9.31
CA GLY A 27 8.57 -15.37 10.39
C GLY A 27 8.38 -14.58 11.67
N ALA A 28 7.34 -14.90 12.44
CA ALA A 28 7.40 -15.04 13.91
C ALA A 28 5.99 -14.99 14.54
N PHE A 29 5.40 -16.16 14.79
CA PHE A 29 4.42 -16.30 15.88
C PHE A 29 4.84 -17.51 16.72
N ALA A 30 5.68 -17.25 17.72
CA ALA A 30 6.01 -18.20 18.76
C ALA A 30 4.91 -18.20 19.84
N SER A 31 4.44 -19.40 20.15
CA SER A 31 3.42 -19.77 21.12
C SER A 31 3.64 -19.22 22.54
N LEU A 32 2.57 -18.73 23.19
CA LEU A 32 2.49 -18.52 24.64
C LEU A 32 1.14 -19.03 25.19
N PRO A 33 1.11 -19.66 26.37
CA PRO A 33 -0.11 -20.23 26.95
C PRO A 33 -0.97 -19.17 27.66
N LEU A 34 -2.27 -19.46 27.71
CA LEU A 34 -3.39 -18.59 28.03
C LEU A 34 -3.81 -18.75 29.51
N ILE A 35 -3.57 -17.76 30.38
CA ILE A 35 -4.32 -17.58 31.64
C ILE A 35 -4.41 -16.09 31.99
N GLY A 36 -5.63 -15.58 32.11
CA GLY A 36 -5.92 -14.27 32.69
C GLY A 36 -7.13 -13.62 32.04
N GLY A 37 -8.26 -13.59 32.74
CA GLY A 37 -9.49 -12.92 32.28
C GLY A 37 -9.23 -11.42 32.08
N ALA A 38 -9.05 -11.01 30.84
CA ALA A 38 -8.96 -9.62 30.45
C ALA A 38 -10.39 -9.06 30.37
N VAL A 39 -10.73 -8.14 31.26
CA VAL A 39 -11.80 -7.19 30.98
C VAL A 39 -11.34 -6.44 29.74
N ALA A 40 -12.00 -6.69 28.60
CA ALA A 40 -11.74 -5.98 27.37
C ALA A 40 -12.12 -4.52 27.57
N LEU A 41 -11.19 -3.71 28.06
CA LEU A 41 -11.25 -2.27 27.89
C LEU A 41 -11.37 -2.04 26.38
N ALA A 42 -12.49 -1.44 25.97
CA ALA A 42 -12.68 -1.04 24.59
C ALA A 42 -11.43 -0.24 24.18
N PRO A 43 -10.74 -0.61 23.09
CA PRO A 43 -9.58 0.13 22.65
C PRO A 43 -9.98 1.61 22.50
N PRO A 44 -9.11 2.55 22.90
CA PRO A 44 -9.41 3.96 22.75
C PRO A 44 -9.81 4.21 21.29
N ALA A 45 -10.91 4.95 21.08
CA ALA A 45 -11.38 5.27 19.74
C ALA A 45 -10.22 5.88 18.96
N ARG A 46 -9.75 5.15 17.94
CA ARG A 46 -8.64 5.60 17.11
C ARG A 46 -9.07 6.91 16.46
N ALA A 47 -8.27 7.97 16.64
CA ALA A 47 -8.51 9.24 15.95
C ALA A 47 -8.57 8.97 14.44
N THR A 48 -9.72 9.27 13.85
CA THR A 48 -9.99 9.10 12.42
C THR A 48 -9.16 10.09 11.64
N ASP A 49 -8.62 9.64 10.50
CA ASP A 49 -7.91 10.52 9.58
C ASP A 49 -8.24 10.05 8.15
N PRO A 50 -8.90 10.89 7.32
CA PRO A 50 -9.42 10.44 6.03
C PRO A 50 -8.36 9.84 5.11
N LEU A 51 -7.14 10.38 5.15
CA LEU A 51 -6.02 9.87 4.35
C LEU A 51 -5.48 8.57 4.94
N ALA A 52 -5.14 8.54 6.24
CA ALA A 52 -4.61 7.33 6.87
C ALA A 52 -5.59 6.16 6.82
N ASP A 53 -6.89 6.43 6.95
CA ASP A 53 -7.92 5.41 6.90
C ASP A 53 -8.10 4.88 5.47
N THR A 54 -7.99 5.74 4.44
CA THR A 54 -7.98 5.30 3.03
C THR A 54 -6.74 4.47 2.70
N ILE A 55 -5.55 4.85 3.18
CA ILE A 55 -4.31 4.07 3.01
C ILE A 55 -4.41 2.70 3.69
N ALA A 56 -4.97 2.66 4.91
CA ALA A 56 -5.16 1.39 5.61
C ALA A 56 -6.14 0.46 4.88
N GLU A 57 -7.23 1.01 4.33
CA GLU A 57 -8.18 0.25 3.51
C GLU A 57 -7.54 -0.23 2.21
N TYR A 58 -6.72 0.62 1.56
CA TYR A 58 -5.98 0.26 0.35
C TYR A 58 -5.12 -0.97 0.59
N TYR A 59 -4.31 -0.98 1.66
CA TYR A 59 -3.47 -2.13 1.98
C TYR A 59 -4.27 -3.37 2.38
N ALA A 60 -5.41 -3.22 3.04
CA ALA A 60 -6.30 -4.34 3.33
C ALA A 60 -6.85 -4.97 2.03
N LYS A 61 -7.27 -4.15 1.07
CA LYS A 61 -7.73 -4.61 -0.24
C LYS A 61 -6.62 -5.15 -1.12
N MET A 62 -5.42 -4.58 -1.04
CA MET A 62 -4.24 -5.13 -1.71
C MET A 62 -3.93 -6.52 -1.16
N ALA A 63 -4.05 -6.73 0.16
CA ALA A 63 -3.88 -8.04 0.76
C ALA A 63 -4.93 -9.07 0.27
N GLU A 64 -6.19 -8.65 0.06
CA GLU A 64 -7.21 -9.50 -0.57
C GLU A 64 -6.79 -9.93 -1.99
N PHE A 65 -6.33 -9.00 -2.82
CA PHE A 65 -5.83 -9.31 -4.17
C PHE A 65 -4.62 -10.25 -4.12
N MET A 66 -3.68 -9.99 -3.22
CA MET A 66 -2.46 -10.78 -3.07
C MET A 66 -2.69 -12.19 -2.52
N ALA A 67 -3.83 -12.42 -1.86
CA ALA A 67 -4.26 -13.73 -1.39
C ALA A 67 -4.86 -14.61 -2.52
N ILE A 68 -5.18 -14.03 -3.68
CA ILE A 68 -5.67 -14.78 -4.84
C ILE A 68 -4.54 -15.70 -5.35
N PRO A 69 -4.81 -17.01 -5.54
CA PRO A 69 -3.82 -17.93 -6.07
C PRO A 69 -3.31 -17.48 -7.45
N ASN A 70 -1.98 -17.53 -7.67
CA ASN A 70 -1.37 -17.04 -8.91
C ASN A 70 -1.88 -17.71 -10.19
N GLY A 71 -2.41 -18.93 -10.11
CA GLY A 71 -2.98 -19.64 -11.25
C GLY A 71 -4.41 -19.18 -11.60
N GLU A 72 -5.03 -18.38 -10.75
CA GLU A 72 -6.39 -17.87 -10.93
C GLU A 72 -6.41 -16.43 -11.48
N ILE A 73 -5.28 -15.72 -11.43
CA ILE A 73 -5.11 -14.41 -12.07
C ILE A 73 -4.69 -14.64 -13.52
N THR A 74 -5.53 -14.19 -14.45
CA THR A 74 -5.29 -14.24 -15.89
C THR A 74 -5.39 -12.83 -16.45
N GLY A 75 -4.79 -12.59 -17.63
CA GLY A 75 -4.91 -11.28 -18.28
C GLY A 75 -6.36 -10.90 -18.64
N GLU A 76 -7.28 -11.86 -18.69
CA GLU A 76 -8.71 -11.61 -18.95
C GLU A 76 -9.49 -11.17 -17.70
N ASN A 77 -9.05 -11.58 -16.50
CA ASN A 77 -9.78 -11.29 -15.26
C ASN A 77 -9.05 -10.33 -14.31
N GLU A 78 -7.77 -10.02 -14.55
CA GLU A 78 -6.95 -9.17 -13.68
C GLU A 78 -7.61 -7.82 -13.42
N ASP A 79 -8.06 -7.11 -14.46
CA ASP A 79 -8.72 -5.80 -14.31
C ASP A 79 -9.98 -5.88 -13.43
N ALA A 80 -10.77 -6.94 -13.56
CA ALA A 80 -11.96 -7.14 -12.74
C ALA A 80 -11.61 -7.45 -11.28
N LEU A 81 -10.54 -8.22 -11.05
CA LEU A 81 -10.02 -8.51 -9.72
C LEU A 81 -9.45 -7.26 -9.05
N VAL A 82 -8.72 -6.42 -9.80
CA VAL A 82 -8.22 -5.12 -9.33
C VAL A 82 -9.38 -4.20 -8.98
N ALA A 83 -10.37 -4.07 -9.85
CA ALA A 83 -11.56 -3.26 -9.63
C ALA A 83 -12.40 -3.72 -8.41
N ALA A 84 -12.42 -5.04 -8.14
CA ALA A 84 -13.11 -5.62 -6.98
C ALA A 84 -12.32 -5.49 -5.67
N THR A 85 -11.02 -5.19 -5.74
CA THR A 85 -10.12 -5.14 -4.57
C THR A 85 -9.60 -3.73 -4.34
N TYR A 86 -8.33 -3.47 -4.67
CA TYR A 86 -7.64 -2.23 -4.30
C TYR A 86 -7.80 -1.09 -5.31
N GLY A 87 -8.17 -1.40 -6.56
CA GLY A 87 -8.22 -0.44 -7.67
C GLY A 87 -9.00 0.85 -7.38
N PRO A 88 -10.21 0.80 -6.79
CA PRO A 88 -10.95 2.01 -6.44
C PRO A 88 -10.24 2.89 -5.40
N LEU A 89 -9.46 2.29 -4.49
CA LEU A 89 -8.71 3.02 -3.47
C LEU A 89 -7.42 3.60 -4.03
N ASP A 90 -6.77 2.89 -4.96
CA ASP A 90 -5.63 3.36 -5.75
C ASP A 90 -6.01 4.62 -6.56
N ASP A 91 -7.11 4.52 -7.33
CA ASP A 91 -7.68 5.63 -8.11
C ASP A 91 -8.00 6.83 -7.20
N LYS A 92 -8.62 6.57 -6.04
CA LYS A 92 -8.90 7.62 -5.06
C LYS A 92 -7.62 8.25 -4.51
N LEU A 93 -6.59 7.48 -4.19
CA LEU A 93 -5.32 8.02 -3.70
C LEU A 93 -4.59 8.85 -4.76
N TRP A 94 -4.76 8.53 -6.04
CA TRP A 94 -4.14 9.26 -7.15
C TRP A 94 -4.93 10.50 -7.59
N HIS A 95 -6.24 10.34 -7.82
CA HIS A 95 -7.07 11.36 -8.48
C HIS A 95 -7.97 12.15 -7.52
N ALA A 96 -8.17 11.67 -6.30
CA ALA A 96 -9.04 12.29 -5.31
C ALA A 96 -8.49 12.14 -3.88
N THR A 97 -7.18 12.39 -3.72
CA THR A 97 -6.45 12.14 -2.47
C THR A 97 -7.13 12.85 -1.30
N PRO A 98 -7.58 12.12 -0.27
CA PRO A 98 -8.16 12.74 0.92
C PRO A 98 -7.12 13.58 1.68
N PRO A 99 -7.55 14.63 2.41
CA PRO A 99 -6.63 15.41 3.22
C PRO A 99 -6.15 14.62 4.44
N ALA A 100 -4.87 14.80 4.80
CA ALA A 100 -4.39 14.48 6.14
C ALA A 100 -4.93 15.52 7.13
N THR A 101 -5.41 15.07 8.28
CA THR A 101 -6.04 15.92 9.32
C THR A 101 -5.38 15.77 10.70
N SER A 102 -4.32 14.97 10.78
CA SER A 102 -3.62 14.64 12.01
C SER A 102 -2.15 14.29 11.75
N ASN A 103 -1.30 14.34 12.79
CA ASN A 103 0.09 13.86 12.69
C ASN A 103 0.16 12.37 12.32
N ARG A 104 -0.84 11.56 12.71
CA ARG A 104 -1.00 10.19 12.20
C ARG A 104 -1.17 10.19 10.68
N GLY A 105 -2.09 11.00 10.16
CA GLY A 105 -2.34 11.16 8.71
C GLY A 105 -1.08 11.50 7.94
N VAL A 106 -0.32 12.47 8.44
CA VAL A 106 0.96 12.88 7.83
C VAL A 106 1.97 11.72 7.86
N ALA A 107 2.12 11.04 9.00
CA ALA A 107 3.05 9.92 9.12
C ALA A 107 2.70 8.77 8.17
N GLU A 108 1.43 8.37 8.08
CA GLU A 108 1.02 7.29 7.16
C GLU A 108 1.18 7.69 5.69
N ALA A 109 0.96 8.97 5.34
CA ALA A 109 1.21 9.45 3.98
C ALA A 109 2.69 9.35 3.59
N ILE A 110 3.59 9.70 4.52
CA ILE A 110 5.03 9.58 4.29
C ILE A 110 5.42 8.10 4.16
N ARG A 111 4.91 7.22 5.03
CA ARG A 111 5.16 5.77 4.91
C ARG A 111 4.69 5.22 3.58
N TYR A 112 3.48 5.55 3.17
CA TYR A 112 2.92 5.13 1.88
C TYR A 112 3.85 5.52 0.72
N ALA A 113 4.30 6.79 0.66
CA ALA A 113 5.19 7.25 -0.40
C ALA A 113 6.55 6.51 -0.43
N LEU A 114 7.07 6.15 0.74
CA LEU A 114 8.32 5.40 0.89
C LEU A 114 8.16 3.92 0.54
N GLU A 115 7.09 3.28 1.01
CA GLU A 115 6.81 1.86 0.79
C GLU A 115 6.46 1.57 -0.68
N GLU A 116 5.68 2.43 -1.33
CA GLU A 116 5.36 2.32 -2.75
C GLU A 116 6.53 2.69 -3.67
N HIS A 117 7.72 3.02 -3.11
CA HIS A 117 8.90 3.47 -3.85
C HIS A 117 8.58 4.56 -4.89
N SER A 118 7.63 5.44 -4.57
CA SER A 118 7.10 6.45 -5.49
C SER A 118 8.03 7.67 -5.64
N LEU A 119 9.07 7.75 -4.81
CA LEU A 119 10.04 8.83 -4.82
C LEU A 119 11.26 8.45 -5.67
N ILE A 120 11.51 9.23 -6.72
CA ILE A 120 12.73 9.09 -7.55
C ILE A 120 13.90 9.86 -6.93
N ASP A 121 13.60 10.97 -6.24
CA ASP A 121 14.61 11.87 -5.69
C ASP A 121 15.11 11.41 -4.31
N ARG A 122 16.40 11.08 -4.25
CA ARG A 122 17.05 10.55 -3.03
C ARG A 122 17.14 11.57 -1.90
N VAL A 123 17.19 12.87 -2.21
CA VAL A 123 17.25 13.92 -1.19
C VAL A 123 15.86 14.08 -0.56
N ALA A 124 14.80 14.11 -1.37
CA ALA A 124 13.42 14.13 -0.91
C ALA A 124 13.10 12.90 -0.04
N GLU A 125 13.50 11.70 -0.48
CA GLU A 125 13.35 10.46 0.29
C GLU A 125 14.04 10.58 1.67
N ALA A 126 15.29 11.02 1.72
CA ALA A 126 16.02 11.19 2.98
C ALA A 126 15.39 12.24 3.92
N ILE A 127 14.88 13.35 3.38
CA ILE A 127 14.17 14.38 4.16
C ILE A 127 12.88 13.81 4.76
N LEU A 128 12.11 13.05 3.97
CA LEU A 128 10.86 12.46 4.42
C LEU A 128 11.09 11.36 5.47
N ILE A 129 12.14 10.55 5.34
CA ILE A 129 12.56 9.60 6.39
C ILE A 129 12.85 10.35 7.71
N SER A 130 13.59 11.46 7.64
CA SER A 130 13.89 12.29 8.82
C SER A 130 12.62 12.87 9.47
N ALA A 131 11.70 13.42 8.66
CA ALA A 131 10.43 13.95 9.13
C ALA A 131 9.56 12.87 9.78
N LEU A 132 9.49 11.67 9.18
CA LEU A 132 8.76 10.54 9.74
C LEU A 132 9.32 10.13 11.11
N ALA A 133 10.64 10.10 11.27
CA ALA A 133 11.27 9.76 12.54
C ALA A 133 10.88 10.72 13.67
N PHE A 134 10.71 12.02 13.37
CA PHE A 134 10.22 13.00 14.35
C PHE A 134 8.75 12.75 14.71
N LEU A 135 7.88 12.54 13.72
CA LEU A 135 6.45 12.27 13.94
C LEU A 135 6.22 11.01 14.77
N ASP A 136 7.06 10.00 14.61
CA ASP A 136 6.98 8.77 15.39
C ASP A 136 7.38 8.95 16.85
N GLN A 137 8.30 9.88 17.15
CA GLN A 137 8.63 10.25 18.52
C GLN A 137 7.48 11.00 19.21
N GLU A 138 6.80 11.89 18.49
CA GLU A 138 5.63 12.62 19.02
C GLU A 138 4.46 11.71 19.37
N ARG A 139 4.34 10.53 18.76
CA ARG A 139 3.26 9.57 19.06
C ARG A 139 3.47 8.77 20.34
N VAL A 140 4.70 8.71 20.83
CA VAL A 140 5.08 7.96 22.05
C VAL A 140 5.13 8.86 23.28
N SER A 141 5.18 10.19 23.07
CA SER A 141 5.25 11.22 24.11
C SER A 141 3.87 11.68 24.58
#